data_AF-A0A7V4Q5Q0-F1
#
_entry.id   AF-A0A7V4Q5Q0-F1
#
_cell.length_a   1.000
_cell.length_b   1.000
_cell.length_c   1.000
_cell.angle_alpha   90.00
_cell.angle_beta   90.00
_cell.angle_gamma   90.00
#
_symmetry.space_group_name_H-M   'P 1'
#
loop_
_entity.id
_entity.type
_entity.pdbx_description
1 polymer ?
#
loop_
_entity_poly.entity_id
_entity_poly.type
_entity_poly.pdbx_seq_one_letter_code
_entity_poly.pdbx_strand_id
1 'polypeptide(L)'
;MKKQAMIVTALAMGMLSVGAISASAGNSCCSDGKCTDRQLIQKVVQETAGTASILKAKEIQQRELYGFDGFDPEKAAELESEIQVLKNKIKVVEEKFGVSSCCRS
;
A
#
# COMPACT_ATOMS: atom_id res chain seq x y z
N MET A 1 -29.26 -28.61 3.07
CA MET A 1 -29.89 -27.27 2.92
C MET A 1 -29.02 -26.23 3.65
N LYS A 2 -28.95 -25.03 3.08
CA LYS A 2 -28.09 -23.87 3.41
C LYS A 2 -27.87 -23.58 4.90
N LYS A 3 -26.68 -23.02 5.21
CA LYS A 3 -26.48 -21.74 5.91
C LYS A 3 -25.03 -21.29 5.75
N GLN A 4 -24.81 -20.33 4.85
CA GLN A 4 -23.61 -19.51 4.87
C GLN A 4 -23.78 -18.48 5.99
N ALA A 5 -22.81 -18.39 6.89
CA ALA A 5 -22.71 -17.33 7.88
C ALA A 5 -21.42 -16.56 7.57
N MET A 6 -21.58 -15.41 6.92
CA MET A 6 -20.66 -14.29 7.07
C MET A 6 -20.62 -13.89 8.54
N ILE A 7 -19.44 -13.65 9.11
CA ILE A 7 -19.19 -12.74 10.25
C ILE A 7 -17.70 -12.34 10.15
N VAL A 8 -17.44 -11.18 9.55
CA VAL A 8 -17.04 -9.92 10.22
C VAL A 8 -15.57 -9.95 10.68
N THR A 9 -14.79 -9.26 9.88
CA THR A 9 -13.40 -8.83 10.07
C THR A 9 -13.22 -8.20 11.45
N ALA A 10 -12.39 -8.82 12.29
CA ALA A 10 -11.94 -8.21 13.52
C ALA A 10 -10.99 -7.04 13.19
N LEU A 11 -11.40 -5.83 13.55
CA LEU A 11 -10.58 -4.63 13.58
C LEU A 11 -9.38 -4.88 14.52
N ALA A 12 -8.19 -5.09 13.97
CA ALA A 12 -6.96 -4.96 14.74
C ALA A 12 -6.51 -3.50 14.66
N MET A 13 -6.82 -2.72 15.70
CA MET A 13 -6.35 -1.35 15.86
C MET A 13 -4.83 -1.34 15.99
N GLY A 14 -4.16 -0.73 15.02
CA GLY A 14 -2.73 -0.50 15.03
C GLY A 14 -2.36 0.47 16.14
N MET A 15 -1.68 -0.03 17.16
CA MET A 15 -0.93 0.80 18.10
C MET A 15 0.32 1.32 17.40
N LEU A 16 0.41 2.64 17.31
CA LEU A 16 1.62 3.38 16.98
C LEU A 16 2.72 3.00 17.99
N SER A 17 3.83 2.45 17.52
CA SER A 17 5.07 2.37 18.29
C SER A 17 6.24 2.72 17.40
N VAL A 18 6.86 3.83 17.77
CA VAL A 18 8.07 4.38 17.16
C VAL A 18 9.25 3.51 17.59
N GLY A 19 9.94 2.90 16.63
CA GLY A 19 11.28 2.34 16.79
C GLY A 19 11.35 0.91 17.34
N ALA A 20 11.49 -0.07 16.46
CA ALA A 20 12.41 -1.23 16.57
C ALA A 20 12.13 -2.25 15.45
N ILE A 21 13.11 -2.38 14.55
CA ILE A 21 13.64 -3.62 13.96
C ILE A 21 12.75 -4.89 14.05
N SER A 22 12.28 -5.32 12.88
CA SER A 22 12.13 -6.69 12.36
C SER A 22 11.62 -7.83 13.26
N ALA A 23 10.47 -8.41 12.88
CA ALA A 23 10.17 -9.86 12.90
C ALA A 23 8.76 -10.09 12.32
N SER A 24 8.61 -10.33 11.01
CA SER A 24 8.62 -11.66 10.37
C SER A 24 7.23 -12.32 10.28
N ALA A 25 6.59 -12.14 9.12
CA ALA A 25 5.76 -13.16 8.49
C ALA A 25 6.42 -13.53 7.14
N GLY A 26 7.31 -14.53 7.18
CA GLY A 26 7.54 -15.49 6.09
C GLY A 26 7.82 -15.01 4.66
N ASN A 27 8.71 -14.04 4.47
CA ASN A 27 9.69 -13.93 3.38
C ASN A 27 10.36 -12.57 3.57
N SER A 28 11.59 -12.54 4.08
CA SER A 28 12.32 -11.29 4.25
C SER A 28 12.57 -10.70 2.87
N CYS A 29 11.86 -9.61 2.56
CA CYS A 29 12.10 -8.88 1.32
C CYS A 29 13.56 -8.41 1.21
N CYS A 30 14.25 -8.21 2.33
CA CYS A 30 15.68 -7.93 2.39
C CYS A 30 16.59 -9.09 1.92
N SER A 31 16.08 -10.30 1.72
CA SER A 31 16.85 -11.47 1.27
C SER A 31 16.63 -11.81 -0.22
N ASP A 32 15.71 -11.11 -0.88
CA ASP A 32 15.51 -11.23 -2.32
C ASP A 32 16.64 -10.46 -3.02
N GLY A 33 17.53 -11.15 -3.75
CA GLY A 33 18.73 -10.54 -4.34
C GLY A 33 18.45 -9.34 -5.27
N LYS A 34 17.19 -9.18 -5.70
CA LYS A 34 16.71 -8.03 -6.47
C LYS A 34 16.42 -6.79 -5.63
N CYS A 35 16.03 -6.93 -4.36
CA CYS A 35 15.91 -5.80 -3.44
C CYS A 35 17.28 -5.18 -3.10
N THR A 36 18.38 -5.93 -3.29
CA THR A 36 19.75 -5.44 -3.11
C THR A 36 20.35 -4.82 -4.38
N ASP A 37 19.69 -4.93 -5.54
CA ASP A 37 20.14 -4.28 -6.78
C ASP A 37 19.72 -2.81 -6.78
N ARG A 38 20.65 -1.96 -6.35
CA ARG A 38 20.45 -0.51 -6.26
C ARG A 38 20.06 0.13 -7.59
N GLN A 39 20.53 -0.36 -8.73
CA GLN A 39 20.20 0.23 -10.04
C GLN A 39 18.77 -0.11 -10.45
N LEU A 40 18.36 -1.36 -10.23
CA LEU A 40 17.00 -1.83 -10.48
C LEU A 40 16.00 -1.07 -9.61
N ILE A 41 16.29 -0.91 -8.32
CA ILE A 41 15.45 -0.13 -7.39
C ILE A 41 15.35 1.33 -7.80
N GLN A 42 16.46 1.97 -8.19
CA GLN A 42 16.42 3.36 -8.68
C GLN A 42 15.56 3.53 -9.93
N LYS A 43 15.58 2.57 -10.86
CA LYS A 43 14.70 2.60 -12.05
C LYS A 43 13.23 2.46 -11.66
N VAL A 44 12.90 1.53 -10.76
CA VAL A 44 11.52 1.39 -10.26
C VAL A 44 11.05 2.68 -9.57
N VAL A 45 11.90 3.28 -8.73
CA VAL A 45 11.59 4.56 -8.06
C VAL A 45 11.37 5.67 -9.08
N GLN A 46 12.22 5.79 -10.10
CA GLN A 46 12.05 6.79 -11.15
C GLN A 46 10.78 6.57 -11.98
N GLU A 47 10.51 5.34 -12.44
CA GLU A 47 9.32 5.02 -13.25
C GLU A 47 8.01 5.22 -12.47
N THR A 48 8.05 5.08 -11.13
CA THR A 48 6.85 5.22 -10.29
C THR A 48 6.76 6.55 -9.55
N ALA A 49 7.75 7.46 -9.66
CA ALA A 49 7.80 8.70 -8.87
C ALA A 49 6.54 9.56 -9.01
N GLY A 50 6.06 9.74 -10.25
CA GLY A 50 4.83 10.49 -10.53
C GLY A 50 3.60 9.83 -9.91
N THR A 51 3.42 8.52 -10.14
CA THR A 51 2.30 7.73 -9.59
C THR A 51 2.32 7.71 -8.06
N ALA A 52 3.51 7.59 -7.45
CA ALA A 52 3.69 7.58 -6.01
C ALA A 52 3.38 8.94 -5.37
N SER A 53 3.72 10.05 -6.04
CA SER A 53 3.35 11.40 -5.60
C SER A 53 1.84 11.60 -5.58
N ILE A 54 1.16 11.18 -6.65
CA ILE A 54 -0.31 11.26 -6.74
C ILE A 54 -0.96 10.35 -5.69
N LEU A 55 -0.44 9.14 -5.50
CA LEU A 55 -0.92 8.22 -4.46
C LEU A 55 -0.83 8.86 -3.07
N LYS A 56 0.31 9.48 -2.74
CA LYS A 56 0.50 10.17 -1.46
C LYS A 56 -0.49 11.31 -1.27
N ALA A 57 -0.75 12.11 -2.31
CA ALA A 57 -1.73 13.18 -2.25
C ALA A 57 -3.16 12.66 -2.00
N LYS A 58 -3.54 11.55 -2.64
CA LYS A 58 -4.85 10.91 -2.43
C LYS A 58 -4.97 10.29 -1.05
N GLU A 59 -3.92 9.63 -0.53
CA GLU A 59 -3.92 9.11 0.84
C GLU A 59 -4.06 10.21 1.91
N ILE A 60 -3.54 11.42 1.64
CA ILE A 60 -3.77 12.60 2.50
C ILE A 60 -5.23 13.03 2.45
N GLN A 61 -5.81 13.18 1.24
CA GLN A 61 -7.23 13.52 1.07
C GLN A 61 -8.15 12.49 1.73
N GLN A 62 -7.77 11.21 1.70
CA GLN A 62 -8.50 10.16 2.41
C GLN A 62 -8.52 10.41 3.92
N ARG A 63 -7.36 10.70 4.52
CA ARG A 63 -7.26 11.00 5.96
C ARG A 63 -8.05 12.24 6.34
N GLU A 64 -8.05 13.26 5.48
CA GLU A 64 -8.85 14.47 5.68
C GLU A 64 -10.33 14.14 5.65
N LEU A 65 -10.80 13.36 4.67
CA LEU A 65 -12.20 12.96 4.55
C LEU A 65 -12.71 12.18 5.77
N TYR A 66 -11.88 11.29 6.32
CA TYR A 66 -12.19 10.54 7.55
C TYR A 66 -12.02 11.37 8.84
N GLY A 67 -11.46 12.58 8.77
CA GLY A 67 -11.19 13.45 9.92
C GLY A 67 -12.18 14.60 10.12
N PHE A 68 -13.15 14.80 9.21
CA PHE A 68 -14.16 15.87 9.28
C PHE A 68 -15.57 15.33 9.63
N ASP A 69 -16.37 16.15 10.32
CA ASP A 69 -17.76 15.85 10.76
C ASP A 69 -18.80 15.72 9.62
N GLY A 70 -18.35 15.68 8.36
CA GLY A 70 -19.19 15.58 7.16
C GLY A 70 -18.75 14.45 6.25
N PHE A 71 -18.52 13.26 6.81
CA PHE A 71 -18.10 12.07 6.07
C PHE A 71 -19.04 11.79 4.89
N ASP A 72 -18.48 11.82 3.69
CA ASP A 72 -19.18 11.51 2.45
C ASP A 72 -18.74 10.12 1.96
N PRO A 73 -19.58 9.08 2.10
CA PRO A 73 -19.22 7.71 1.75
C PRO A 73 -18.99 7.52 0.25
N GLU A 74 -19.63 8.34 -0.60
CA GLU A 74 -19.47 8.26 -2.05
C GLU A 74 -18.08 8.77 -2.44
N LYS A 75 -17.67 9.93 -1.89
CA LYS A 75 -16.30 10.44 -2.07
C LYS A 75 -15.25 9.50 -1.49
N ALA A 76 -15.55 8.82 -0.38
CA ALA A 76 -14.63 7.85 0.21
C ALA A 76 -14.41 6.64 -0.72
N ALA A 77 -15.48 6.10 -1.28
CA ALA A 77 -15.43 4.97 -2.20
C ALA A 77 -14.70 5.31 -3.51
N GLU A 78 -14.96 6.50 -4.08
CA GLU A 78 -14.26 6.99 -5.27
C GLU A 78 -12.75 7.09 -5.00
N LEU A 79 -12.39 7.71 -3.88
CA LEU A 79 -11.01 7.95 -3.52
C LEU A 79 -10.26 6.66 -3.19
N GLU A 80 -10.92 5.68 -2.58
CA GLU A 80 -10.40 4.32 -2.38
C GLU A 80 -10.14 3.61 -3.72
N SER A 81 -11.05 3.72 -4.67
CA SER A 81 -10.88 3.16 -6.01
C SER A 81 -9.67 3.77 -6.73
N GLU A 82 -9.53 5.11 -6.68
CA GLU A 82 -8.37 5.80 -7.25
C GLU A 82 -7.05 5.36 -6.58
N ILE A 83 -7.01 5.26 -5.25
CA ILE A 83 -5.86 4.76 -4.51
C ILE A 83 -5.49 3.34 -4.94
N GLN A 84 -6.47 2.44 -5.08
CA GLN A 84 -6.25 1.07 -5.54
C GLN A 84 -5.69 1.01 -6.96
N VAL A 85 -6.21 1.84 -7.88
CA VAL A 85 -5.68 1.95 -9.24
C VAL A 85 -4.23 2.41 -9.24
N LEU A 86 -3.87 3.41 -8.43
CA LEU A 86 -2.50 3.92 -8.33
C LEU A 86 -1.54 2.87 -7.73
N LYS A 87 -1.99 2.13 -6.69
CA LYS A 87 -1.23 1.01 -6.11
C LYS A 87 -0.99 -0.10 -7.13
N ASN A 88 -2.01 -0.46 -7.92
CA ASN A 88 -1.88 -1.45 -8.98
C ASN A 88 -0.91 -1.00 -10.08
N LYS A 89 -0.93 0.28 -10.48
CA LYS A 89 0.04 0.82 -11.44
C LYS A 89 1.48 0.70 -10.93
N ILE A 90 1.70 0.97 -9.64
CA ILE A 90 3.02 0.78 -9.01
C ILE A 90 3.41 -0.71 -9.01
N LYS A 91 2.49 -1.60 -8.62
CA LYS A 91 2.71 -3.04 -8.59
C LYS A 91 3.08 -3.61 -9.97
N VAL A 92 2.44 -3.16 -11.03
CA VAL A 92 2.77 -3.57 -12.41
C VAL A 92 4.20 -3.20 -12.79
N VAL A 93 4.67 -2.01 -12.38
CA VAL A 93 6.07 -1.62 -12.60
C VAL A 93 7.01 -2.48 -11.76
N GLU A 94 6.67 -2.73 -10.50
CA GLU A 94 7.45 -3.61 -9.61
C GLU A 94 7.57 -5.03 -10.19
N GLU A 95 6.47 -5.61 -10.66
CA GLU A 95 6.44 -6.92 -11.35
C GLU A 95 7.27 -6.93 -12.64
N LYS A 96 7.21 -5.86 -13.44
CA LYS A 96 8.03 -5.70 -14.67
C LYS A 96 9.53 -5.80 -14.37
N PHE A 97 9.98 -5.29 -13.22
CA PHE A 97 11.39 -5.38 -12.80
C PHE A 97 11.65 -6.59 -11.89
N GLY A 98 10.63 -7.36 -11.53
CA GLY A 98 10.71 -8.45 -10.56
C GLY A 98 11.16 -7.97 -9.17
N VAL A 99 10.83 -6.73 -8.83
CA VAL A 99 11.05 -6.12 -7.52
C VAL A 99 9.79 -6.37 -6.70
N SER A 100 9.93 -6.86 -5.48
CA SER A 100 8.78 -6.97 -4.59
C SER A 100 8.41 -5.60 -4.01
N SER A 101 7.12 -5.37 -3.75
CA SER A 101 6.63 -4.09 -3.18
C SER A 101 7.27 -3.74 -1.83
N CYS A 102 7.88 -4.71 -1.18
CA CYS A 102 8.58 -4.57 0.09
C CYS A 102 10.08 -4.21 -0.06
N CYS A 103 10.63 -4.09 -1.27
CA CYS A 103 11.98 -3.54 -1.49
C CYS A 103 12.04 -1.99 -1.37
N ARG A 104 10.89 -1.31 -1.24
CA ARG A 104 10.77 0.17 -1.25
C ARG A 104 10.70 0.81 0.14
N SER A 105 11.04 0.06 1.18
CA SER A 105 11.08 0.51 2.59
C SER A 105 12.00 1.71 2.79
#